data_AF-K8GN31-F1
#
_entry.id   AF-K8GN31-F1
#
_cell.length_a   1.000
_cell.length_b   1.000
_cell.length_c   1.000
_cell.angle_alpha   90.00
_cell.angle_beta   90.00
_cell.angle_gamma   90.00
#
_symmetry.space_group_name_H-M   'P 1'
#
loop_
_entity.id
_entity.type
_entity.pdbx_description
1 polymer ?
#
loop_
_entity_poly.entity_id
_entity_poly.type
_entity_poly.pdbx_seq_one_letter_code
_entity_poly.pdbx_strand_id
1 'polypeptide(L)'
;MRKELKTLNEKRMRFRATVERFGKKTNYHGYPEPTILFKDVCLVDTGKQVTDHIWFTVGKTIQSLDLKPGDTVEFDARVGDYVKGYVNHREYIDERTVDYKLNRPTRFMKVVVA
;
A
#
# COMPACT_ATOMS: atom_id res chain seq x y z
N MET A 1 8.10 -9.10 -0.35
CA MET A 1 7.84 -9.35 -1.80
C MET A 1 6.33 -9.38 -2.06
N ARG A 2 5.84 -9.12 -3.29
CA ARG A 2 4.38 -8.96 -3.59
C ARG A 2 3.80 -10.04 -4.52
N LYS A 3 4.39 -11.24 -4.51
CA LYS A 3 4.00 -12.34 -5.41
C LYS A 3 2.53 -12.73 -5.26
N GLU A 4 2.00 -12.72 -4.04
CA GLU A 4 0.62 -13.13 -3.78
C GLU A 4 -0.41 -12.16 -4.38
N LEU A 5 -0.11 -10.85 -4.40
CA LEU A 5 -0.96 -9.85 -5.02
C LEU A 5 -1.18 -10.13 -6.52
N LYS A 6 -0.22 -10.75 -7.21
CA LYS A 6 -0.38 -11.13 -8.63
C LYS A 6 -1.64 -11.94 -8.90
N THR A 7 -1.94 -12.89 -8.02
CA THR A 7 -3.10 -13.80 -8.16
C THR A 7 -4.45 -13.10 -7.95
N LEU A 8 -4.40 -11.88 -7.42
CA LEU A 8 -5.55 -11.07 -7.06
C LEU A 8 -5.69 -9.83 -7.97
N ASN A 9 -4.94 -9.77 -9.08
CA ASN A 9 -4.90 -8.59 -9.93
C ASN A 9 -6.32 -8.14 -10.34
N GLU A 10 -6.52 -6.83 -10.40
CA GLU A 10 -7.78 -6.12 -10.68
C GLU A 10 -8.91 -6.33 -9.65
N LYS A 11 -8.80 -7.31 -8.76
CA LYS A 11 -9.80 -7.56 -7.71
C LYS A 11 -9.76 -6.48 -6.65
N ARG A 12 -10.95 -6.15 -6.15
CA ARG A 12 -11.13 -5.27 -4.99
C ARG A 12 -11.41 -6.13 -3.78
N MET A 13 -10.53 -6.05 -2.80
CA MET A 13 -10.55 -6.89 -1.60
C MET A 13 -10.47 -6.01 -0.36
N ARG A 14 -10.76 -6.61 0.79
CA ARG A 14 -10.56 -5.99 2.09
C ARG A 14 -9.31 -6.55 2.74
N PHE A 15 -8.45 -5.65 3.19
CA PHE A 15 -7.15 -5.95 3.78
C PHE A 15 -7.13 -5.54 5.25
N ARG A 16 -6.36 -6.27 6.04
CA ARG A 16 -5.96 -5.92 7.40
C ARG A 16 -4.46 -5.73 7.43
N ALA A 17 -3.98 -4.73 8.16
CA ALA A 17 -2.55 -4.50 8.32
C ALA A 17 -2.24 -3.76 9.62
N THR A 18 -0.97 -3.83 10.04
CA THR A 18 -0.47 -3.15 11.23
C THR A 18 0.31 -1.90 10.82
N VAL A 19 0.12 -0.80 11.54
CA VAL A 19 0.92 0.41 11.37
C VAL A 19 2.33 0.15 11.87
N GLU A 20 3.31 0.21 10.98
CA GLU A 20 4.71 0.09 11.35
C GLU A 20 5.30 1.45 11.71
N ARG A 21 5.23 2.42 10.79
CA ARG A 21 5.78 3.77 11.01
C ARG A 21 5.20 4.81 10.08
N PHE A 22 5.42 6.06 10.43
CA PHE A 22 5.15 7.22 9.57
C PHE A 22 6.42 7.69 8.86
N GLY A 23 6.25 8.36 7.73
CA GLY A 23 7.32 8.93 6.93
C GLY A 23 6.87 10.17 6.17
N LYS A 24 7.75 10.67 5.30
CA LYS A 24 7.46 11.76 4.37
C LYS A 24 8.10 11.44 3.02
N LYS A 25 7.46 11.86 1.93
CA LYS A 25 8.05 11.88 0.59
C LYS A 25 7.82 13.25 -0.04
N THR A 26 8.67 13.64 -0.98
CA THR A 26 8.43 14.84 -1.78
C THR A 26 7.42 14.52 -2.88
N ASN A 27 6.36 15.32 -3.01
CA ASN A 27 5.40 15.17 -4.10
C ASN A 27 5.94 15.81 -5.41
N TYR A 28 5.19 15.67 -6.50
CA TYR A 28 5.59 16.21 -7.81
C TYR A 28 5.74 17.75 -7.81
N HIS A 29 5.10 18.44 -6.87
CA HIS A 29 5.20 19.90 -6.70
C HIS A 29 6.32 20.33 -5.74
N GLY A 30 7.13 19.40 -5.23
CA GLY A 30 8.23 19.72 -4.30
C GLY A 30 7.84 19.82 -2.82
N TYR A 31 6.57 19.61 -2.48
CA TYR A 31 6.10 19.70 -1.08
C TYR A 31 6.20 18.35 -0.35
N PRO A 32 6.50 18.35 0.95
CA PRO A 32 6.50 17.13 1.75
C PRO A 32 5.08 16.59 1.93
N GLU A 33 4.88 15.32 1.59
CA GLU A 33 3.63 14.60 1.75
C GLU A 33 3.81 13.48 2.80
N PRO A 34 2.97 13.43 3.84
CA PRO A 34 3.07 12.40 4.87
C PRO A 34 2.75 11.01 4.30
N THR A 35 3.48 10.01 4.77
CA THR A 35 3.30 8.61 4.39
C THR A 35 3.17 7.72 5.61
N ILE A 36 2.54 6.56 5.43
CA ILE A 36 2.37 5.52 6.44
C ILE A 36 2.82 4.18 5.85
N LEU A 37 3.61 3.44 6.61
CA LEU A 37 4.02 2.07 6.29
C LEU A 37 3.09 1.12 7.02
N PHE A 38 2.35 0.31 6.27
CA PHE A 38 1.66 -0.84 6.81
C PHE A 38 2.52 -2.08 6.63
N LYS A 39 2.56 -2.94 7.64
CA LYS A 39 3.17 -4.27 7.60
C LYS A 39 2.14 -5.37 7.83
N ASP A 40 2.55 -6.61 7.60
CA ASP A 40 1.74 -7.81 7.86
C ASP A 40 0.38 -7.71 7.16
N VAL A 41 0.40 -7.35 5.87
CA VAL A 41 -0.82 -7.05 5.11
C VAL A 41 -1.47 -8.36 4.69
N CYS A 42 -2.65 -8.63 5.25
CA CYS A 42 -3.43 -9.84 5.04
C CYS A 42 -4.78 -9.55 4.41
N LEU A 43 -5.38 -10.53 3.75
CA LEU A 43 -6.79 -10.50 3.41
C LEU A 43 -7.65 -10.74 4.66
N VAL A 44 -8.72 -9.97 4.83
CA VAL A 44 -9.62 -10.11 5.99
C VAL A 44 -10.41 -11.43 5.96
N ASP A 45 -10.78 -11.90 4.78
CA ASP A 45 -11.63 -13.09 4.59
C ASP A 45 -10.92 -14.40 4.94
N THR A 46 -9.64 -14.50 4.60
CA THR A 46 -8.84 -15.73 4.67
C THR A 46 -7.70 -15.65 5.67
N GLY A 47 -7.36 -14.44 6.15
CA GLY A 47 -6.17 -14.20 6.96
C GLY A 47 -4.85 -14.36 6.20
N LYS A 48 -4.89 -14.67 4.89
CA LYS A 48 -3.69 -14.91 4.09
C LYS A 48 -2.88 -13.62 3.94
N GLN A 49 -1.61 -13.66 4.35
CA GLN A 49 -0.67 -12.58 4.11
C GLN A 49 -0.37 -12.46 2.60
N VAL A 50 -0.56 -11.26 2.05
CA VAL A 50 -0.37 -10.98 0.62
C VAL A 50 0.84 -10.09 0.34
N THR A 51 1.31 -9.34 1.34
CA THR A 51 2.58 -8.62 1.27
C THR A 51 3.12 -8.31 2.67
N ASP A 52 4.45 -8.34 2.81
CA ASP A 52 5.13 -8.00 4.06
C ASP A 52 4.88 -6.55 4.47
N HIS A 53 4.93 -5.64 3.49
CA HIS A 53 4.72 -4.22 3.76
C HIS A 53 4.36 -3.41 2.51
N ILE A 54 3.66 -2.30 2.73
CA ILE A 54 3.30 -1.35 1.68
C ILE A 54 3.17 0.07 2.23
N TRP A 55 3.66 1.03 1.45
CA TRP A 55 3.56 2.45 1.75
C TRP A 55 2.29 3.05 1.15
N PHE A 56 1.64 3.91 1.92
CA PHE A 56 0.56 4.77 1.46
C PHE A 56 0.85 6.24 1.77
N THR A 57 0.30 7.13 0.94
CA THR A 57 0.16 8.53 1.30
C THR A 57 -0.93 8.67 2.37
N VAL A 58 -0.67 9.48 3.40
CA VAL A 58 -1.66 9.80 4.43
C VAL A 58 -2.59 10.89 3.90
N GLY A 59 -3.78 10.49 3.47
CA GLY A 59 -4.88 11.40 3.15
C GLY A 59 -5.77 11.71 4.36
N LYS A 60 -6.77 12.57 4.16
CA LYS A 60 -7.70 13.03 5.22
C LYS A 60 -8.33 11.89 6.03
N THR A 61 -8.75 10.81 5.37
CA THR A 61 -9.38 9.65 6.02
C THR A 61 -8.42 8.90 6.96
N ILE A 62 -7.15 8.75 6.58
CA ILE A 62 -6.16 8.08 7.45
C ILE A 62 -5.80 9.02 8.60
N GLN A 63 -5.66 10.32 8.31
CA GLN A 63 -5.37 11.33 9.32
C GLN A 63 -6.45 11.41 10.41
N SER A 64 -7.73 11.28 10.06
CA SER A 64 -8.84 11.31 11.02
C SER A 64 -8.90 10.11 11.96
N LEU A 65 -8.15 9.04 11.70
CA LEU A 65 -8.15 7.83 12.53
C LEU A 65 -7.14 7.89 13.69
N ASP A 66 -6.34 8.96 13.79
CA ASP A 66 -5.30 9.14 14.83
C ASP A 66 -4.46 7.87 15.07
N LEU A 67 -3.99 7.28 13.96
CA LEU A 67 -3.24 6.03 13.99
C LEU A 67 -1.87 6.21 14.63
N LYS A 68 -1.44 5.19 15.37
CA LYS A 68 -0.13 5.08 16.02
C LYS A 68 0.57 3.79 15.59
N PRO A 69 1.91 3.73 15.63
CA PRO A 69 2.62 2.46 15.45
C PRO A 69 2.06 1.37 16.36
N GLY A 70 1.83 0.19 15.80
CA GLY A 70 1.17 -0.94 16.47
C GLY A 70 -0.34 -1.02 16.26
N ASP A 71 -1.01 0.05 15.83
CA ASP A 71 -2.45 0.00 15.55
C ASP A 71 -2.75 -0.94 14.38
N THR A 72 -3.86 -1.66 14.49
CA THR A 72 -4.40 -2.47 13.39
C THR A 72 -5.44 -1.67 12.62
N VAL A 73 -5.36 -1.71 11.30
CA VAL A 73 -6.34 -1.10 10.40
C VAL A 73 -6.89 -2.09 9.39
N GLU A 74 -8.13 -1.85 8.99
CA GLU A 74 -8.73 -2.50 7.83
C GLU A 74 -9.10 -1.47 6.77
N PHE A 75 -8.98 -1.85 5.50
CA PHE A 75 -9.32 -1.00 4.37
C PHE A 75 -9.65 -1.81 3.12
N ASP A 76 -10.45 -1.24 2.22
CA ASP A 76 -10.70 -1.79 0.90
C ASP A 76 -9.69 -1.21 -0.10
N ALA A 77 -9.06 -2.04 -0.93
CA ALA A 77 -8.23 -1.57 -2.04
C ALA A 77 -8.36 -2.47 -3.28
N ARG A 78 -8.02 -1.94 -4.45
CA ARG A 78 -7.92 -2.72 -5.69
C ARG A 78 -6.47 -3.12 -5.93
N VAL A 79 -6.20 -4.40 -6.16
CA VAL A 79 -4.87 -4.82 -6.62
C VAL A 79 -4.68 -4.38 -8.06
N GLY A 80 -3.52 -3.83 -8.39
CA GLY A 80 -3.19 -3.48 -9.77
C GLY A 80 -1.70 -3.51 -10.04
N ASP A 81 -1.36 -3.48 -11.32
CA ASP A 81 0.02 -3.52 -11.77
C ASP A 81 0.78 -2.25 -11.39
N TYR A 82 2.06 -2.45 -11.08
CA TYR A 82 3.05 -1.40 -10.89
C TYR A 82 4.26 -1.70 -11.76
N VAL A 83 4.33 -1.03 -12.91
CA VAL A 83 5.49 -1.10 -13.79
C VAL A 83 6.61 -0.28 -13.18
N LYS A 84 7.76 -0.92 -12.92
CA LYS A 84 8.95 -0.29 -12.35
C LYS A 84 10.17 -0.67 -13.20
N GLY A 85 11.23 0.13 -13.13
CA GLY A 85 12.45 -0.11 -13.89
C GLY A 85 12.91 1.15 -14.61
N TYR A 86 14.15 1.11 -15.08
CA TYR A 86 14.78 2.22 -15.78
C TYR A 86 14.49 2.12 -17.29
N VAL A 87 14.23 3.26 -17.91
CA VAL A 87 14.07 3.38 -19.36
C VAL A 87 14.98 4.50 -19.86
N ASN A 88 15.84 4.19 -20.82
CA ASN A 88 16.65 5.17 -21.52
C ASN A 88 16.56 4.93 -23.03
N HIS A 89 15.77 5.76 -23.69
CA HIS A 89 15.54 5.65 -25.12
C HIS A 89 16.79 5.95 -25.97
N ARG A 90 17.74 6.76 -25.47
CA ARG A 90 18.97 7.10 -26.22
C ARG A 90 19.93 5.92 -26.26
N GLU A 91 20.00 5.17 -25.18
CA GLU A 91 20.86 3.99 -25.03
C GLU A 91 20.13 2.67 -25.33
N TYR A 92 18.88 2.73 -25.82
CA TYR A 92 18.03 1.56 -26.10
C TYR A 92 17.84 0.62 -24.89
N ILE A 93 17.83 1.17 -23.67
CA ILE A 93 17.65 0.41 -22.42
C ILE A 93 16.17 0.43 -22.01
N ASP A 94 15.60 -0.76 -21.80
CA ASP A 94 14.28 -0.96 -21.20
C ASP A 94 14.31 -2.10 -20.19
N GLU A 95 14.42 -1.76 -18.90
CA GLU A 95 14.50 -2.71 -17.78
C GLU A 95 13.17 -2.79 -17.01
N ARG A 96 12.05 -2.44 -17.66
CA ARG A 96 10.75 -2.44 -17.01
C ARG A 96 10.33 -3.86 -16.61
N THR A 97 9.91 -3.99 -15.37
CA THR A 97 9.33 -5.20 -14.78
C THR A 97 7.98 -4.87 -14.14
N VAL A 98 7.09 -5.86 -14.11
CA VAL A 98 5.77 -5.73 -13.47
C VAL A 98 5.85 -6.20 -12.02
N ASP A 99 5.55 -5.30 -11.10
CA ASP A 99 5.25 -5.57 -9.70
C ASP A 99 3.75 -5.30 -9.45
N TYR A 100 3.28 -5.44 -8.21
CA TYR A 100 1.88 -5.22 -7.85
C TYR A 100 1.76 -4.18 -6.75
N LYS A 101 0.66 -3.45 -6.73
CA LYS A 101 0.35 -2.43 -5.73
C LYS A 101 -1.13 -2.48 -5.32
N LEU A 102 -1.44 -1.80 -4.23
CA LEU A 102 -2.80 -1.54 -3.78
C LEU A 102 -3.21 -0.13 -4.20
N ASN A 103 -4.16 -0.05 -5.12
CA ASN A 103 -4.69 1.19 -5.67
C ASN A 103 -5.99 1.59 -4.98
N ARG A 104 -6.23 2.91 -4.91
CA ARG A 104 -7.49 3.52 -4.47
C ARG A 104 -7.98 2.94 -3.13
N PRO A 105 -7.16 3.01 -2.07
CA PRO A 105 -7.57 2.51 -0.77
C PRO A 105 -8.69 3.39 -0.20
N THR A 106 -9.71 2.77 0.41
CA THR A 106 -10.89 3.45 0.97
C THR A 106 -11.41 2.70 2.18
N ARG A 107 -12.42 3.26 2.87
CA ARG A 107 -13.10 2.62 4.00
C ARG A 107 -12.11 2.17 5.09
N PHE A 108 -11.10 3.00 5.33
CA PHE A 108 -10.17 2.77 6.43
C PHE A 108 -10.93 2.80 7.75
N MET A 109 -10.62 1.83 8.61
CA MET A 109 -11.05 1.83 10.00
C MET A 109 -9.95 1.27 10.88
N LYS A 110 -9.81 1.86 12.07
CA LYS A 110 -9.00 1.30 13.14
C LYS A 110 -9.76 0.17 13.80
N VAL A 111 -9.12 -0.99 13.94
CA VAL A 111 -9.68 -2.14 14.64
C VAL A 111 -9.32 -2.01 16.12
N VAL A 112 -10.33 -2.03 16.99
CA VAL A 112 -10.13 -2.07 18.44
C VAL A 112 -10.24 -3.52 18.86
N VAL A 113 -9.16 -4.10 19.37
CA VAL A 113 -9.21 -5.40 20.03
C VAL A 113 -9.71 -5.11 21.46
N ALA A 114 -10.87 -5.68 21.80
CA ALA A 114 -11.46 -5.59 23.14
C ALA A 114 -10.67 -6.43 24.15
#